data_AF-A0A354J795-F1
#
_entry.id   AF-A0A354J795-F1
#
_cell.length_a   1.000
_cell.length_b   1.000
_cell.length_c   1.000
_cell.angle_alpha   90.00
_cell.angle_beta   90.00
_cell.angle_gamma   90.00
#
_symmetry.space_group_name_H-M   'P 1'
#
loop_
_entity.id
_entity.type
_entity.pdbx_description
1 polymer ?
#
loop_
_entity_poly.entity_id
_entity_poly.type
_entity_poly.pdbx_seq_one_letter_code
_entity_poly.pdbx_strand_id
1 'polypeptide(L)'
;MKENFYALLICILKPDYTIDMSLQVMIDGLFKKENTTIRKPDIEDMIRLKREMTYKEIGEIYGLSKQAVYRRIKRFKEAIAV
;
A
#
# COMPACT_ATOMS: atom_id res chain seq x y z
N MET A 1 -2.77 18.15 -20.11
CA MET A 1 -2.23 18.71 -18.85
C MET A 1 -1.36 19.88 -19.21
N LYS A 2 -1.76 21.11 -18.88
CA LYS A 2 -1.05 22.33 -19.34
C LYS A 2 0.11 22.75 -18.42
N GLU A 3 0.13 22.34 -17.15
CA GLU A 3 1.28 22.50 -16.27
C GLU A 3 1.40 21.29 -15.33
N ASN A 4 2.63 20.81 -15.10
CA ASN A 4 2.93 19.73 -14.15
C ASN A 4 3.79 20.26 -12.99
N PHE A 5 3.17 21.10 -12.16
CA PHE A 5 3.83 21.73 -11.00
C PHE A 5 4.40 20.70 -10.02
N TYR A 6 3.80 19.52 -9.90
CA TYR A 6 4.29 18.45 -9.03
C TYR A 6 5.64 17.89 -9.49
N ALA A 7 5.83 17.65 -10.79
CA ALA A 7 7.12 17.19 -11.30
C ALA A 7 8.22 18.24 -11.09
N LEU A 8 7.90 19.54 -11.24
CA LEU A 8 8.83 20.62 -10.92
C LEU A 8 9.22 20.63 -9.45
N LEU A 9 8.24 20.51 -8.53
CA LEU A 9 8.50 20.45 -7.10
C LEU A 9 9.37 19.23 -6.72
N ILE A 10 9.12 18.06 -7.32
CA ILE A 10 9.94 16.86 -7.11
C ILE A 10 11.38 17.11 -7.54
N CYS A 11 11.58 17.72 -8.71
CA CYS A 11 12.91 18.04 -9.24
C CYS A 11 13.68 19.02 -8.34
N ILE A 12 12.99 20.00 -7.75
CA ILE A 12 13.60 20.97 -6.82
C ILE A 12 13.94 20.31 -5.48
N LEU A 13 13.03 19.49 -4.94
CA LEU A 13 13.15 18.91 -3.61
C LEU A 13 14.06 17.67 -3.57
N LYS A 14 14.34 17.05 -4.72
CA LYS A 14 15.21 15.88 -4.88
C LYS A 14 16.38 16.23 -5.78
N PRO A 15 17.53 16.70 -5.24
CA PRO A 15 18.65 17.15 -6.04
C PRO A 15 19.28 16.05 -6.92
N ASP A 16 19.05 14.77 -6.59
CA ASP A 16 19.53 13.63 -7.37
C ASP A 16 18.58 13.25 -8.54
N TYR A 17 17.42 13.89 -8.66
CA TYR A 17 16.42 13.53 -9.66
C TYR A 17 16.57 14.38 -10.92
N THR A 18 16.58 13.72 -12.07
CA THR A 18 16.45 14.39 -13.36
C THR A 18 15.01 14.79 -13.63
N ILE A 19 14.79 15.63 -14.64
CA ILE A 19 13.46 16.04 -15.09
C ILE A 19 12.61 14.81 -15.43
N ASP A 20 13.18 13.86 -16.19
CA ASP A 20 12.48 12.62 -16.58
C ASP A 20 12.15 11.74 -15.37
N MET A 21 13.07 11.61 -14.41
CA MET A 21 12.79 10.88 -13.16
C MET A 21 11.66 11.53 -12.37
N SER A 22 11.64 12.86 -12.32
CA SER A 22 10.62 13.62 -11.59
C SER A 22 9.24 13.47 -12.24
N LEU A 23 9.18 13.45 -13.57
CA LEU A 23 7.96 13.17 -14.32
C LEU A 23 7.48 11.73 -14.11
N GLN A 24 8.40 10.75 -14.18
CA GLN A 24 8.08 9.34 -13.99
C GLN A 24 7.52 9.08 -12.59
N VAL A 25 8.14 9.65 -11.55
CA VAL A 25 7.68 9.52 -10.15
C VAL A 25 6.32 10.18 -9.93
N MET A 26 6.03 11.28 -10.62
CA MET A 26 4.71 11.92 -10.59
C MET A 26 3.64 11.03 -11.24
N ILE A 27 3.96 10.37 -12.37
CA ILE A 27 3.05 9.45 -13.08
C ILE A 27 2.82 8.17 -12.27
N ASP A 28 3.89 7.55 -11.78
CA ASP A 28 3.82 6.32 -10.99
C ASP A 28 3.20 6.54 -9.61
N GLY A 29 3.17 7.81 -9.17
CA GLY A 29 2.76 8.23 -7.85
C GLY A 29 3.88 8.06 -6.83
N LEU A 30 4.17 9.10 -6.05
CA LEU A 30 5.13 9.05 -4.94
C LEU A 30 4.79 7.98 -3.89
N PHE A 31 3.50 7.68 -3.75
CA PHE A 31 2.99 6.73 -2.79
C PHE A 31 2.24 5.64 -3.53
N LYS A 32 2.62 4.38 -3.28
CA LYS A 32 1.79 3.24 -3.71
C LYS A 32 0.39 3.49 -3.20
N LYS A 33 -0.60 3.53 -4.12
CA LYS A 33 -2.02 3.65 -3.77
C LYS A 33 -2.32 2.65 -2.66
N GLU A 34 -2.53 3.16 -1.46
CA GLU A 34 -2.95 2.31 -0.36
C GLU A 34 -4.37 1.85 -0.68
N ASN A 35 -4.64 0.56 -0.51
CA ASN A 35 -5.98 0.05 -0.64
C ASN A 35 -6.77 0.50 0.60
N THR A 36 -7.40 1.66 0.50
CA THR A 36 -8.17 2.33 1.56
C THR A 36 -9.49 1.65 1.89
N THR A 37 -9.88 0.63 1.11
CA THR A 37 -11.12 -0.12 1.32
C THR A 37 -11.04 -1.03 2.54
N ILE A 38 -9.85 -1.51 2.91
CA ILE A 38 -9.65 -2.42 4.05
C ILE A 38 -9.31 -1.62 5.31
N ARG A 39 -10.20 -1.69 6.31
CA ARG A 39 -10.08 -1.00 7.60
C ARG A 39 -9.60 -1.94 8.71
N LYS A 40 -9.36 -1.37 9.89
CA LYS A 40 -8.91 -2.11 11.09
C LYS A 40 -9.84 -3.29 11.46
N PRO A 41 -11.19 -3.16 11.44
CA PRO A 41 -12.08 -4.28 11.74
C PRO A 41 -11.92 -5.45 10.77
N ASP A 42 -11.69 -5.17 9.48
CA ASP A 42 -11.46 -6.20 8.47
C ASP A 42 -10.16 -6.98 8.76
N ILE A 43 -9.14 -6.31 9.28
CA ILE A 43 -7.88 -6.98 9.67
C ILE A 43 -8.10 -7.87 10.90
N GLU A 44 -8.88 -7.43 11.87
CA GLU A 44 -9.26 -8.25 13.03
C GLU A 44 -10.04 -9.50 12.62
N ASP A 45 -10.95 -9.35 11.64
CA ASP A 45 -11.70 -10.46 11.08
C ASP A 45 -10.80 -11.43 10.30
N MET A 46 -9.87 -10.92 9.48
CA MET A 46 -8.84 -11.76 8.84
C MET A 46 -8.01 -12.56 9.86
N ILE A 47 -7.72 -12.00 11.04
CA ILE A 47 -6.99 -12.71 12.12
C ILE A 47 -7.86 -13.83 12.71
N ARG A 48 -9.16 -13.60 12.87
CA ARG A 48 -10.11 -14.63 13.33
C ARG A 48 -10.21 -15.76 12.31
N LEU A 49 -10.47 -15.43 11.04
CA LEU A 49 -10.56 -16.37 9.94
C LEU A 49 -9.27 -17.17 9.75
N LYS A 50 -8.10 -16.59 10.06
CA LYS A 50 -6.81 -17.31 9.96
C LYS A 50 -6.70 -18.52 10.89
N ARG A 51 -7.55 -18.64 11.91
CA ARG A 51 -7.58 -19.83 12.78
C ARG A 51 -8.08 -21.07 12.04
N GLU A 52 -8.95 -20.88 11.06
CA GLU A 52 -9.65 -21.96 10.34
C GLU A 52 -9.26 -22.03 8.86
N MET A 53 -8.80 -20.91 8.28
CA MET A 53 -8.56 -20.76 6.84
C MET A 53 -7.09 -20.43 6.51
N THR A 54 -6.70 -20.70 5.27
CA THR A 54 -5.40 -20.31 4.72
C THR A 54 -5.40 -18.85 4.26
N TYR A 55 -4.20 -18.26 4.11
CA TYR A 55 -4.07 -16.90 3.56
C TYR A 55 -4.64 -16.76 2.14
N LYS A 56 -4.70 -17.86 1.38
CA LYS A 56 -5.24 -17.86 0.02
C LYS A 56 -6.76 -17.70 0.06
N GLU A 57 -7.44 -18.52 0.86
CA GLU A 57 -8.91 -18.50 0.97
C GLU A 57 -9.41 -17.18 1.58
N ILE A 58 -8.70 -16.64 2.58
CA ILE A 58 -8.99 -15.30 3.11
C ILE A 58 -8.77 -14.23 2.02
N GLY A 59 -7.75 -14.39 1.19
CA GLY A 59 -7.54 -13.52 0.04
C GLY A 59 -8.71 -13.52 -0.94
N GLU A 60 -9.27 -14.69 -1.21
CA GLU A 60 -10.42 -14.85 -2.12
C GLU A 60 -11.67 -14.13 -1.58
N ILE A 61 -11.94 -14.17 -0.27
CA ILE A 61 -13.07 -13.46 0.36
C ILE A 61 -12.95 -11.93 0.21
N TYR A 62 -11.76 -11.38 0.45
CA TYR A 62 -11.55 -9.93 0.48
C TYR A 62 -11.01 -9.35 -0.85
N GLY A 63 -10.89 -10.17 -1.90
CA GLY A 63 -10.29 -9.75 -3.17
C GLY A 63 -8.81 -9.34 -3.05
N LEU A 64 -8.07 -10.01 -2.17
CA LEU A 64 -6.66 -9.75 -1.88
C LEU A 64 -5.76 -10.92 -2.29
N SER A 65 -4.50 -10.63 -2.61
CA SER A 65 -3.51 -11.69 -2.76
C SER A 65 -3.12 -12.29 -1.41
N LYS A 66 -2.70 -13.57 -1.39
CA LYS A 66 -2.25 -14.24 -0.15
C LYS A 66 -1.15 -13.45 0.58
N GLN A 67 -0.24 -12.82 -0.16
CA GLN A 67 0.83 -12.00 0.41
C GLN A 67 0.31 -10.67 0.98
N ALA A 68 -0.76 -10.12 0.40
CA ALA A 68 -1.40 -8.91 0.90
C ALA A 68 -2.12 -9.15 2.23
N VAL A 69 -2.74 -10.33 2.40
CA VAL A 69 -3.33 -10.76 3.68
C VAL A 69 -2.24 -10.98 4.74
N TYR A 70 -1.20 -11.77 4.42
CA TYR A 70 -0.09 -12.02 5.35
C TYR A 70 0.56 -10.73 5.86
N ARG A 71 0.88 -9.79 4.97
CA ARG A 71 1.52 -8.52 5.36
C ARG A 71 0.64 -7.66 6.27
N ARG A 72 -0.69 -7.64 6.06
CA ARG A 72 -1.63 -6.90 6.92
C ARG A 72 -1.68 -7.47 8.32
N ILE A 73 -1.84 -8.79 8.43
CA ILE A 73 -1.87 -9.48 9.73
C ILE A 73 -0.54 -9.29 10.48
N LYS A 74 0.59 -9.42 9.78
CA LYS A 74 1.91 -9.22 10.38
C LYS A 74 2.08 -7.80 10.93
N ARG A 75 1.80 -6.77 10.13
CA ARG A 75 1.89 -5.36 10.56
C ARG A 75 0.99 -5.04 11.75
N PHE A 76 -0.21 -5.60 11.77
CA PHE A 76 -1.15 -5.40 12.88
C PHE A 76 -0.62 -5.99 14.19
N LYS A 77 -0.03 -7.20 14.13
CA LYS A 77 0.61 -7.82 15.29
C LYS A 77 1.82 -7.04 15.78
N GLU A 78 2.66 -6.56 14.87
CA GLU A 78 3.82 -5.72 15.21
C GLU A 78 3.39 -4.41 15.88
N ALA A 79 2.31 -3.77 15.39
CA ALA A 79 1.78 -2.55 15.98
C ALA A 79 1.14 -2.70 17.37
N ILE A 80 0.72 -3.92 17.75
CA ILE A 80 0.20 -4.21 19.10
C ILE A 80 1.33 -4.61 20.07
N ALA A 81 2.43 -5.15 19.54
CA ALA A 81 3.57 -5.57 20.34
C ALA A 81 4.48 -4.40 20.78
N VAL A 82 4.24 -3.21 20.25
CA VAL A 82 4.88 -1.92 20.62
C VAL A 82 3.96 -1.18 21.58
#